data_AF-A0A920MVL5-F1
#
_entry.id   AF-A0A920MVL5-F1
#
_cell.length_a   1.000
_cell.length_b   1.000
_cell.length_c   1.000
_cell.angle_alpha   90.00
_cell.angle_beta   90.00
_cell.angle_gamma   90.00
#
_symmetry.space_group_name_H-M   'P 1'
#
loop_
_entity.id
_entity.type
_entity.pdbx_description
1 polymer ?
#
loop_
_entity_poly.entity_id
_entity_poly.type
_entity_poly.pdbx_seq_one_letter_code
_entity_poly.pdbx_strand_id
1 'polypeptide(L)' 'MVKHMFSSPVINSDGNILGSTRMVHVADYECFYKKSYYTEGNHGAPIYDTNVGKIGVAICYDRHYPKFYAKPGY' A
#
# COMPACT_ATOMS: atom_id res chain seq x y z
N MET A 1 16.66 -8.54 -13.75
CA MET A 1 16.64 -8.01 -12.36
C MET A 1 15.33 -8.41 -11.71
N VAL A 2 15.38 -8.97 -10.50
CA VAL A 2 14.16 -9.21 -9.70
C VAL A 2 13.73 -7.87 -9.12
N LYS A 3 12.47 -7.48 -9.32
CA LYS A 3 11.90 -6.27 -8.71
C LYS A 3 11.11 -6.65 -7.46
N HIS A 4 11.19 -5.80 -6.43
CA HIS A 4 10.46 -5.98 -5.17
C HIS A 4 9.23 -5.06 -5.11
N MET A 5 8.47 -5.11 -4.02
CA MET A 5 7.31 -4.23 -3.79
C MET A 5 7.48 -3.50 -2.46
N PHE A 6 7.01 -2.25 -2.39
CA PHE A 6 6.80 -1.59 -1.09
C PHE A 6 5.60 -2.23 -0.41
N SER A 7 5.78 -2.67 0.84
CA SER A 7 4.76 -3.39 1.60
C SER A 7 4.66 -2.84 3.01
N SER A 8 3.43 -2.71 3.52
CA SER A 8 3.13 -2.38 4.91
C SER A 8 2.28 -3.51 5.50
N PRO A 9 2.82 -4.38 6.38
CA PRO A 9 2.00 -5.34 7.10
C PRO A 9 1.10 -4.61 8.10
N VAL A 10 -0.12 -5.13 8.28
CA VAL A 10 -1.04 -4.67 9.32
C VAL A 10 -1.11 -5.74 10.41
N ILE A 11 -0.64 -5.38 11.59
CA ILE A 11 -0.58 -6.23 12.78
C ILE A 11 -1.59 -5.65 13.77
N ASN A 12 -2.59 -6.46 14.14
CA ASN A 12 -3.63 -6.06 15.07
C ASN A 12 -3.08 -6.06 16.51
N SER A 13 -3.82 -5.44 17.45
CA SER A 13 -3.37 -5.31 18.84
C SER A 13 -3.22 -6.65 19.58
N ASP A 14 -3.84 -7.71 19.06
CA ASP A 14 -3.73 -9.09 19.55
C ASP A 14 -2.52 -9.84 18.96
N GLY A 15 -1.72 -9.19 18.12
CA GLY A 15 -0.56 -9.76 17.44
C GLY A 15 -0.87 -10.46 16.12
N ASN A 16 -2.15 -10.56 15.71
CA ASN A 16 -2.51 -11.21 14.44
C ASN A 16 -2.11 -10.35 13.24
N ILE A 17 -1.51 -10.98 12.22
CA ILE A 17 -1.26 -10.34 10.93
C ILE A 17 -2.54 -10.41 10.10
N LEU A 18 -3.16 -9.25 9.86
CA LEU A 18 -4.40 -9.15 9.08
C LEU A 18 -4.13 -9.12 7.56
N GLY A 19 -2.89 -8.82 7.16
CA GLY A 19 -2.46 -8.81 5.77
C GLY A 19 -1.39 -7.74 5.53
N SER A 20 -1.22 -7.36 4.27
CA SER A 20 -0.31 -6.27 3.89
C SER A 20 -0.83 -5.45 2.71
N THR A 21 -0.65 -4.13 2.80
CA THR A 21 -0.89 -3.21 1.69
C THR A 21 0.38 -3.15 0.86
N ARG A 22 0.24 -3.21 -0.46
CA ARG A 22 1.33 -3.02 -1.40
C ARG A 22 1.10 -1.72 -2.16
N MET A 23 2.12 -0.87 -2.20
CA MET A 23 2.03 0.47 -2.80
C MET A 23 1.61 0.37 -4.26
N VAL A 24 0.52 1.03 -4.64
CA VAL A 24 -0.02 0.94 -6.01
C VAL A 24 0.70 1.92 -6.93
N HIS A 25 0.91 3.15 -6.49
CA HIS A 25 1.50 4.19 -7.32
C HIS A 25 2.98 4.37 -7.01
N VAL A 26 3.87 3.65 -7.70
CA VAL A 26 5.32 3.80 -7.51
C VAL A 26 5.80 5.12 -8.12
N ALA A 27 6.41 5.98 -7.30
CA ALA A 27 6.95 7.26 -7.74
C ALA A 27 8.05 7.08 -8.80
N ASP A 28 8.03 7.94 -9.81
CA ASP A 28 9.07 8.04 -10.82
C ASP A 28 9.19 9.50 -11.29
N TYR A 29 10.06 10.24 -10.62
CA TYR A 29 10.39 11.62 -10.93
C TYR A 29 11.80 11.93 -10.38
N GLU A 30 12.32 13.12 -10.68
CA GLU A 30 13.65 13.54 -10.23
C GLU A 30 13.83 13.31 -8.73
N CYS A 31 14.98 12.74 -8.34
CA CYS A 31 15.30 12.28 -6.98
C CYS A 31 14.48 11.08 -6.45
N PHE A 32 13.50 10.55 -7.19
CA PHE A 32 12.61 9.46 -6.76
C PHE A 32 12.35 8.44 -7.87
N TYR A 33 13.41 7.83 -8.41
CA TYR A 33 13.37 6.82 -9.48
C TYR A 33 12.99 5.41 -9.01
N LYS A 34 11.93 5.30 -8.19
CA LYS A 34 11.59 4.06 -7.48
C LYS A 34 11.15 2.93 -8.42
N LYS A 35 10.64 3.23 -9.63
CA LYS A 35 10.24 2.21 -10.63
C LYS A 35 11.41 1.36 -11.16
N SER A 36 12.65 1.81 -10.98
CA SER A 36 13.84 1.00 -11.32
C SER A 36 14.07 -0.15 -10.33
N TYR A 37 13.65 0.02 -9.07
CA TYR A 37 13.84 -0.95 -7.98
C TYR A 37 12.57 -1.76 -7.66
N TYR A 38 11.39 -1.14 -7.81
CA TYR A 38 10.12 -1.68 -7.34
C TYR A 38 9.06 -1.78 -8.44
N THR A 39 8.16 -2.75 -8.28
CA THR A 39 6.96 -2.93 -9.11
C THR A 39 5.73 -2.43 -8.37
N GLU A 40 4.73 -1.99 -9.13
CA GLU A 40 3.42 -1.57 -8.61
C GLU A 40 2.71 -2.74 -7.89
N GLY A 41 2.06 -2.43 -6.78
CA GLY A 41 1.30 -3.36 -5.96
C GLY A 41 0.05 -3.87 -6.68
N ASN A 42 -0.38 -5.08 -6.31
CA ASN A 42 -1.44 -5.81 -6.99
C ASN A 42 -2.66 -6.12 -6.11
N HIS A 43 -2.78 -5.48 -4.94
CA HIS A 43 -3.84 -5.73 -3.96
C HIS A 43 -4.88 -4.59 -3.89
N GLY A 44 -4.76 -3.57 -4.74
CA GLY A 44 -5.58 -2.37 -4.68
C GLY A 44 -5.46 -1.65 -3.34
N ALA A 45 -6.60 -1.21 -2.79
CA ALA A 45 -6.71 -0.54 -1.50
C ALA A 45 -7.50 -1.42 -0.49
N PRO A 46 -6.85 -2.39 0.18
CA PRO A 46 -7.50 -3.24 1.17
C PRO A 46 -7.87 -2.47 2.44
N ILE A 47 -8.99 -2.87 3.07
CA ILE A 47 -9.42 -2.38 4.38
C ILE A 47 -9.30 -3.52 5.38
N TYR A 48 -8.66 -3.25 6.51
CA TYR A 48 -8.42 -4.21 7.58
C TYR A 48 -9.38 -3.97 8.73
N ASP A 49 -10.00 -5.03 9.22
CA ASP A 49 -10.83 -4.99 10.42
C ASP A 49 -9.93 -5.17 11.64
N THR A 50 -9.74 -4.10 12.41
CA THR A 50 -8.86 -4.09 13.58
C THR A 50 -9.68 -3.91 14.86
N ASN A 51 -9.07 -4.18 16.02
CA ASN A 51 -9.76 -4.02 17.31
C ASN A 51 -10.17 -2.56 17.61
N VAL A 52 -9.66 -1.58 16.85
CA VAL A 52 -10.00 -0.16 16.99
C VAL A 52 -10.86 0.37 15.82
N GLY A 53 -11.33 -0.54 14.96
CA GLY A 53 -12.16 -0.22 13.80
C GLY A 53 -11.48 -0.53 12.46
N LYS A 54 -12.13 -0.11 11.37
CA LYS A 54 -11.66 -0.36 10.00
C LYS A 54 -10.54 0.60 9.63
N ILE A 55 -9.38 0.07 9.24
CA ILE A 55 -8.20 0.85 8.85
C ILE A 55 -7.82 0.54 7.40
N GLY A 56 -7.62 1.60 6.60
CA GLY A 56 -6.95 1.53 5.30
C GLY A 56 -5.54 2.10 5.38
N VAL A 57 -4.61 1.55 4.60
CA VAL A 57 -3.22 2.03 4.55
C VAL A 57 -2.92 2.55 3.15
N ALA A 58 -2.36 3.75 3.05
CA ALA A 58 -1.81 4.31 1.82
C ALA A 58 -0.29 4.46 1.99
N ILE A 59 0.50 4.11 0.97
CA ILE A 59 1.96 4.15 1.07
C ILE A 59 2.51 5.30 0.24
N CYS A 60 3.11 6.28 0.93
CA CYS A 60 3.90 7.37 0.33
C CYS A 60 3.18 8.10 -0.82
N TYR A 61 3.43 7.71 -2.07
CA TYR A 61 2.96 8.42 -3.25
C TYR A 61 1.48 8.13 -3.58
N ASP A 62 0.90 7.06 -3.01
CA ASP A 62 -0.55 6.78 -3.09
C ASP A 62 -1.39 8.00 -2.62
N ARG A 63 -0.83 8.85 -1.74
CA ARG A 63 -1.49 10.07 -1.25
C ARG A 63 -1.89 11.08 -2.31
N HIS A 64 -1.26 11.04 -3.48
CA HIS A 64 -1.53 11.97 -4.56
C HIS A 64 -2.65 11.49 -5.49
N TYR A 65 -3.24 10.33 -5.23
CA TYR A 65 -4.26 9.70 -6.08
C TYR A 65 -5.61 9.62 -5.35
N PRO A 66 -6.49 10.63 -5.48
CA PRO A 66 -7.79 10.64 -4.80
C PRO A 66 -8.63 9.38 -5.04
N LYS A 67 -8.52 8.77 -6.22
CA LYS A 67 -9.24 7.53 -6.57
C LYS A 67 -8.83 6.33 -5.71
N PHE A 68 -7.59 6.30 -5.20
CA PHE A 68 -7.11 5.26 -4.30
C PHE A 68 -7.96 5.17 -3.02
N TYR A 69 -8.44 6.32 -2.54
CA TYR A 69 -9.27 6.42 -1.33
C TYR A 69 -10.75 6.17 -1.57
N ALA A 70 -11.22 6.30 -2.82
CA ALA A 70 -12.64 6.30 -3.14
C ALA A 70 -13.22 4.89 -3.31
N LYS A 71 -12.41 3.87 -3.58
CA LYS A 71 -12.87 2.50 -3.82
C LYS A 71 -12.02 1.48 -3.08
N PRO A 72 -12.61 0.67 -2.18
CA PRO A 72 -11.99 -0.57 -1.74
C PRO A 72 -11.67 -1.44 -2.97
N GLY A 73 -10.39 -1.79 -3.15
CA GLY A 73 -9.96 -2.68 -4.24
C GLY A 73 -9.81 -2.05 -5.63
N TYR A 74 -9.41 -0.77 -5.75
CA TYR A 74 -9.02 -0.14 -7.02
C TYR A 74 -8.02 -0.98 -7.84
#